data_AF-A0A671U9Q0-F1
#
_entry.id   AF-A0A671U9Q0-F1
#
_cell.length_a   1.000
_cell.length_b   1.000
_cell.length_c   1.000
_cell.angle_alpha   90.00
_cell.angle_beta   90.00
_cell.angle_gamma   90.00
#
_symmetry.space_group_name_H-M   'P 1'
#
loop_
_entity.id
_entity.type
_entity.pdbx_description
1 polymer ?
#
loop_
_entity_poly.entity_id
_entity_poly.type
_entity_poly.pdbx_seq_one_letter_code
_entity_poly.pdbx_strand_id
1 'polypeptide(L)'
;MEELARESISLLARSASHADPPRLGSFGAVFIMLKSALGAGLLNFPWAFQKAGGVNTAISVELVSLVFLISGLVILGYASSVSRQNTYQDVVREVCGQAVGQLCEVCFCFNLFMICVAFLVVVQDQLEKLCISLYETVTGSSEAEMPYHWYTDQRFALSVMCLIIILPLSIPKEIGIQKYTSVLGTLAASYLCVAVIVKYYLMDSHTVIITPEHSKGIGSWASMFSVVPTICFGFQCHEACIAIYSSMENKKLSHWVIISVLSMFFCLLIYTLTGVYGFMTFGREVASDILMSYPGDDVVMIISRLLFGISIITIYPIILLLGRSVILNLMLRVQRLVLTVIWIAVTLLIAMFVPDMGEVISVIGGISAFFIFIFPGLCLVFTIVRSW
;
A
#
# COMPACT_ATOMS: atom_id res chain seq x y z
N MET A 1 22.98 24.44 2.05
CA MET A 1 21.79 23.90 1.32
C MET A 1 21.69 22.38 1.40
N GLU A 2 22.79 21.61 1.28
CA GLU A 2 22.85 20.26 1.87
C GLU A 2 22.50 20.28 3.36
N GLU A 3 22.86 21.35 4.07
CA GLU A 3 22.44 21.61 5.45
C GLU A 3 20.93 21.73 5.65
N LEU A 4 20.14 22.13 4.65
CA LEU A 4 18.68 22.35 4.78
C LEU A 4 17.87 21.07 4.47
N ALA A 5 18.39 20.21 3.58
CA ALA A 5 17.89 18.85 3.38
C ALA A 5 18.33 17.94 4.53
N ARG A 6 19.60 18.07 4.97
CA ARG A 6 20.09 17.52 6.22
C ARG A 6 19.36 18.13 7.42
N GLU A 7 18.86 19.37 7.39
CA GLU A 7 17.99 19.93 8.44
C GLU A 7 16.57 19.41 8.36
N SER A 8 16.01 19.14 7.18
CA SER A 8 14.64 18.59 7.07
C SER A 8 14.62 17.14 7.55
N ILE A 9 15.64 16.35 7.17
CA ILE A 9 15.85 14.97 7.58
C ILE A 9 16.41 14.91 9.01
N SER A 10 17.29 15.84 9.37
CA SER A 10 17.71 15.99 10.76
C SER A 10 16.58 16.51 11.60
N LEU A 11 15.59 17.29 11.14
CA LEU A 11 14.41 17.74 11.89
C LEU A 11 13.36 16.64 12.03
N LEU A 12 13.21 15.78 11.01
CA LEU A 12 12.60 14.46 11.20
C LEU A 12 13.37 13.62 12.25
N ALA A 13 14.66 13.89 12.45
CA ALA A 13 15.48 13.38 13.55
C ALA A 13 15.71 14.38 14.75
N ARG A 14 15.17 15.61 14.74
CA ARG A 14 15.49 16.75 15.67
C ARG A 14 14.25 17.22 16.41
N SER A 15 13.05 16.93 15.89
CA SER A 15 11.91 16.55 16.74
C SER A 15 12.27 15.35 17.64
N ALA A 16 13.39 14.71 17.35
CA ALA A 16 14.06 13.70 18.12
C ALA A 16 15.39 14.18 18.75
N SER A 17 15.72 15.47 18.81
CA SER A 17 17.05 15.88 19.33
C SER A 17 17.13 17.22 20.07
N HIS A 18 16.07 17.60 20.78
CA HIS A 18 16.24 18.48 21.96
C HIS A 18 15.53 17.98 23.24
N ALA A 19 14.90 16.82 23.14
CA ALA A 19 14.95 15.75 24.12
C ALA A 19 15.34 14.50 23.30
N ASP A 20 15.90 13.46 23.93
CA ASP A 20 16.21 12.19 23.23
C ASP A 20 15.11 11.80 22.22
N PRO A 21 15.46 11.26 21.03
CA PRO A 21 14.45 10.75 20.11
C PRO A 21 13.56 9.79 20.88
N PRO A 22 12.23 9.84 20.77
CA PRO A 22 11.41 8.71 21.18
C PRO A 22 11.79 7.54 20.27
N ARG A 23 12.77 6.75 20.70
CA ARG A 23 13.27 5.59 19.97
C ARG A 23 12.08 4.68 19.66
N LEU A 24 11.98 4.21 18.42
CA LEU A 24 10.85 3.39 18.02
C LEU A 24 10.97 2.03 18.71
N GLY A 25 10.08 1.79 19.68
CA GLY A 25 9.96 0.49 20.34
C GLY A 25 9.52 -0.59 19.36
N SER A 26 9.82 -1.86 19.67
CA SER A 26 9.60 -3.01 18.77
C SER A 26 8.14 -3.12 18.30
N PHE A 27 7.17 -2.91 19.19
CA PHE A 27 5.75 -2.93 18.83
C PHE A 27 5.38 -1.83 17.85
N GLY A 28 5.90 -0.62 18.03
CA GLY A 28 5.68 0.49 17.10
C GLY A 28 6.25 0.19 15.72
N ALA A 29 7.43 -0.44 15.65
CA ALA A 29 8.02 -0.88 14.38
C ALA A 29 7.16 -1.92 13.66
N VAL A 30 6.61 -2.90 14.39
CA VAL A 30 5.68 -3.90 13.82
C VAL A 30 4.43 -3.23 13.27
N PHE A 31 3.77 -2.33 14.00
CA PHE A 31 2.56 -1.65 13.52
C PHE A 31 2.84 -0.73 12.32
N ILE A 32 3.97 -0.03 12.30
CA ILE A 32 4.35 0.80 11.14
C ILE A 32 4.62 -0.08 9.92
N MET A 33 5.31 -1.21 10.10
CA MET A 33 5.56 -2.17 9.02
C MET A 33 4.24 -2.78 8.52
N LEU A 34 3.34 -3.17 9.43
CA LEU A 34 2.01 -3.67 9.11
C LEU A 34 1.21 -2.64 8.32
N LYS A 35 1.17 -1.38 8.75
CA LYS A 35 0.47 -0.32 8.02
C LYS A 35 1.08 -0.06 6.64
N SER A 36 2.40 -0.19 6.51
CA SER A 36 3.10 -0.02 5.23
C SER A 36 2.65 -1.08 4.23
N ALA A 37 2.54 -2.34 4.67
CA ALA A 37 2.05 -3.44 3.84
C ALA A 37 0.53 -3.41 3.67
N LEU A 38 -0.24 -3.37 4.77
CA LEU A 38 -1.72 -3.39 4.81
C LEU A 38 -2.30 -2.05 4.33
N GLY A 39 -2.45 -1.94 3.02
CA GLY A 39 -3.08 -0.82 2.35
C GLY A 39 -4.02 -1.27 1.24
N ALA A 40 -4.18 -0.42 0.22
CA ALA A 40 -5.04 -0.67 -0.94
C ALA A 40 -4.86 -2.05 -1.60
N GLY A 41 -3.67 -2.64 -1.51
CA GLY A 41 -3.39 -3.98 -2.02
C GLY A 41 -4.37 -5.04 -1.50
N LEU A 42 -4.82 -4.95 -0.24
CA LEU A 42 -5.73 -5.92 0.40
C LEU A 42 -7.04 -6.12 -0.34
N LEU A 43 -7.58 -5.04 -0.91
CA LEU A 43 -8.86 -5.07 -1.61
C LEU A 43 -8.83 -5.94 -2.87
N ASN A 44 -7.64 -6.14 -3.45
CA ASN A 44 -7.45 -6.82 -4.73
C ASN A 44 -7.01 -8.29 -4.58
N PHE A 45 -6.76 -8.79 -3.36
CA PHE A 45 -6.36 -10.19 -3.14
C PHE A 45 -7.39 -11.20 -3.64
N PRO A 46 -8.71 -11.04 -3.36
CA PRO A 46 -9.73 -11.93 -3.89
C PRO A 46 -9.72 -12.04 -5.42
N TRP A 47 -9.58 -10.91 -6.11
CA TRP A 47 -9.45 -10.85 -7.56
C TRP A 47 -8.13 -11.47 -8.06
N ALA A 48 -7.03 -11.30 -7.33
CA ALA A 48 -5.77 -11.98 -7.64
C ALA A 48 -5.93 -13.51 -7.54
N PHE A 49 -6.68 -14.01 -6.56
CA PHE A 49 -6.91 -15.45 -6.39
C PHE A 49 -7.76 -16.03 -7.53
N GLN A 50 -8.74 -15.27 -8.01
CA GLN A 50 -9.47 -15.60 -9.23
C GLN A 50 -8.54 -15.67 -10.43
N LYS A 51 -7.71 -14.64 -10.65
CA LYS A 51 -6.80 -14.54 -11.79
C LYS A 51 -5.69 -15.61 -11.77
N ALA A 52 -5.30 -16.07 -10.58
CA ALA A 52 -4.37 -17.18 -10.38
C ALA A 52 -4.94 -18.55 -10.79
N GLY A 53 -6.25 -18.63 -11.07
CA GLY A 53 -6.92 -19.88 -11.41
C GLY A 53 -7.28 -20.75 -10.22
N GLY A 54 -7.23 -20.20 -9.00
CA GLY A 54 -7.66 -20.90 -7.79
C GLY A 54 -6.89 -20.54 -6.52
N VAL A 55 -7.43 -20.98 -5.38
CA VAL A 55 -6.87 -20.72 -4.05
C VAL A 55 -5.49 -21.33 -3.87
N ASN A 56 -5.30 -22.60 -4.28
CA ASN A 56 -4.05 -23.31 -4.05
C ASN A 56 -2.88 -22.68 -4.83
N THR A 57 -3.11 -22.26 -6.08
CA THR A 57 -2.10 -21.61 -6.91
C THR A 57 -1.76 -20.22 -6.36
N ALA A 58 -2.77 -19.44 -5.97
CA ALA A 58 -2.57 -18.14 -5.36
C ALA A 58 -1.77 -18.20 -4.05
N ILE A 59 -2.14 -19.10 -3.13
CA ILE A 59 -1.40 -19.31 -1.87
C ILE A 59 0.04 -19.76 -2.15
N SER A 60 0.25 -20.62 -3.14
CA SER A 60 1.61 -21.06 -3.51
C SER A 60 2.47 -19.89 -3.99
N VAL A 61 1.94 -19.03 -4.86
CA VAL A 61 2.65 -17.83 -5.34
C VAL A 61 2.87 -16.82 -4.20
N GLU A 62 1.87 -16.66 -3.33
CA GLU A 62 1.94 -15.80 -2.14
C GLU A 62 3.06 -16.24 -1.20
N LEU A 63 3.13 -17.52 -0.83
CA LEU A 63 4.17 -18.08 0.05
C LEU A 63 5.56 -17.96 -0.56
N VAL A 64 5.72 -18.26 -1.85
CA VAL A 64 7.01 -18.11 -2.55
C VAL A 64 7.44 -16.65 -2.55
N SER A 65 6.54 -15.73 -2.88
CA SER A 65 6.82 -14.29 -2.86
C SER A 65 7.20 -13.82 -1.44
N LEU A 66 6.53 -14.33 -0.41
CA LEU A 66 6.80 -13.99 0.99
C LEU A 66 8.23 -14.34 1.42
N VAL A 67 8.75 -15.49 0.99
CA VAL A 67 10.15 -15.89 1.26
C VAL A 67 11.12 -14.86 0.69
N PHE A 68 10.91 -14.44 -0.57
CA PHE A 68 11.74 -13.42 -1.19
C PHE A 68 11.58 -12.04 -0.53
N LEU A 69 10.37 -11.67 -0.14
CA LEU A 69 10.07 -10.42 0.57
C LEU A 69 10.80 -10.34 1.91
N ILE A 70 10.67 -11.38 2.75
CA ILE A 70 11.37 -11.46 4.04
C ILE A 70 12.88 -11.41 3.81
N SER A 71 13.39 -12.17 2.83
CA SER A 71 14.81 -12.17 2.48
C SER A 71 15.28 -10.77 2.06
N GLY A 72 14.51 -10.08 1.21
CA GLY A 72 14.78 -8.72 0.77
C GLY A 72 14.82 -7.72 1.93
N LEU A 73 13.86 -7.79 2.85
CA LEU A 73 13.85 -6.95 4.06
C LEU A 73 15.08 -7.19 4.94
N VAL A 74 15.50 -8.44 5.11
CA VAL A 74 16.69 -8.78 5.90
C VAL A 74 17.95 -8.27 5.22
N ILE A 75 18.09 -8.45 3.91
CA ILE A 75 19.24 -7.97 3.13
C ILE A 75 19.31 -6.44 3.16
N LEU A 76 18.19 -5.74 3.02
CA LEU A 76 18.14 -4.27 3.09
C LEU A 76 18.50 -3.76 4.49
N GLY A 77 18.04 -4.45 5.54
CA GLY A 77 18.45 -4.16 6.92
C GLY A 77 19.96 -4.35 7.13
N TYR A 78 20.53 -5.42 6.57
CA TYR A 78 21.97 -5.65 6.58
C TYR A 78 22.73 -4.56 5.80
N ALA A 79 22.31 -4.25 4.58
CA ALA A 79 22.91 -3.22 3.74
C ALA A 79 22.86 -1.83 4.38
N SER A 80 21.76 -1.49 5.06
CA SER A 80 21.65 -0.26 5.87
C SER A 80 22.61 -0.27 7.05
N SER A 81 22.77 -1.40 7.75
CA SER A 81 23.72 -1.52 8.87
C SER A 81 25.18 -1.32 8.44
N VAL A 82 25.54 -1.77 7.24
CA VAL A 82 26.90 -1.65 6.67
C VAL A 82 27.15 -0.25 6.12
N SER A 83 26.23 0.27 5.30
CA SER A 83 26.36 1.59 4.68
C SER A 83 26.15 2.75 5.65
N ARG A 84 25.53 2.50 6.81
CA ARG A 84 25.10 3.52 7.81
C ARG A 84 24.19 4.60 7.23
N GLN A 85 23.52 4.31 6.12
CA GLN A 85 22.54 5.19 5.50
C GLN A 85 21.13 4.90 6.01
N ASN A 86 20.31 5.94 6.07
CA ASN A 86 18.97 5.90 6.65
C ASN A 86 17.84 5.91 5.62
N THR A 87 18.17 5.96 4.32
CA THR A 87 17.18 5.96 3.23
C THR A 87 17.44 4.82 2.25
N TYR A 88 16.37 4.35 1.58
CA TYR A 88 16.47 3.25 0.61
C TYR A 88 17.44 3.58 -0.53
N GLN A 89 17.22 4.72 -1.18
CA GLN A 89 18.04 5.16 -2.31
C GLN A 89 19.51 5.35 -1.95
N ASP A 90 19.82 5.88 -0.77
CA ASP A 90 21.21 6.12 -0.36
C ASP A 90 21.94 4.82 -0.04
N VAL A 91 21.24 3.84 0.54
CA VAL A 91 21.79 2.49 0.76
C VAL A 91 22.14 1.83 -0.58
N VAL A 92 21.22 1.87 -1.56
CA VAL A 92 21.47 1.28 -2.88
C VAL A 92 22.60 2.01 -3.61
N ARG A 93 22.64 3.36 -3.54
CA ARG A 93 23.71 4.17 -4.14
C ARG A 93 25.08 3.85 -3.55
N GLU A 94 25.18 3.74 -2.24
CA GLU A 94 26.45 3.47 -1.55
C GLU A 94 26.96 2.05 -1.81
N VAL A 95 26.06 1.07 -1.87
CA VAL A 95 26.42 -0.34 -2.02
C VAL A 95 26.62 -0.73 -3.49
N CYS A 96 25.70 -0.36 -4.37
CA CYS A 96 25.67 -0.80 -5.77
C CYS A 96 26.25 0.24 -6.75
N GLY A 97 26.63 1.43 -6.26
CA GLY A 97 27.21 2.50 -7.05
C GLY A 97 26.20 3.52 -7.59
N GLN A 98 26.75 4.60 -8.16
CA GLN A 98 25.98 5.81 -8.52
C GLN A 98 24.89 5.56 -9.57
N ALA A 99 25.18 4.76 -10.60
CA ALA A 99 24.23 4.50 -11.70
C ALA A 99 22.99 3.72 -11.21
N VAL A 100 23.20 2.67 -10.40
CA VAL A 100 22.10 1.88 -9.83
C VAL A 100 21.32 2.69 -8.81
N GLY A 101 22.00 3.54 -8.01
CA GLY A 101 21.34 4.47 -7.10
C GLY A 101 20.42 5.48 -7.81
N GLN A 102 20.84 6.05 -8.94
CA GLN A 102 19.99 6.95 -9.73
C GLN A 102 18.77 6.23 -10.33
N LEU A 103 18.95 5.03 -10.89
CA LEU A 103 17.84 4.23 -11.38
C LEU A 103 16.84 3.93 -10.25
N CYS A 104 17.34 3.54 -9.07
CA CYS A 104 16.54 3.31 -7.89
C CYS A 104 15.72 4.54 -7.49
N GLU A 105 16.30 5.74 -7.46
CA GLU A 105 15.57 6.98 -7.13
C GLU A 105 14.43 7.26 -8.11
N VAL A 106 14.67 7.08 -9.41
CA VAL A 106 13.64 7.30 -10.44
C VAL A 106 12.51 6.29 -10.30
N CYS A 107 12.84 5.00 -10.18
CA CYS A 107 11.84 3.95 -9.95
C CYS A 107 11.04 4.21 -8.65
N PHE A 108 11.70 4.71 -7.60
CA PHE A 108 11.07 4.91 -6.30
C PHE A 108 10.11 6.08 -6.33
N CYS A 109 10.51 7.19 -6.97
CA CYS A 109 9.63 8.32 -7.21
C CYS A 109 8.40 7.91 -8.03
N PHE A 110 8.60 7.14 -9.11
CA PHE A 110 7.51 6.67 -9.95
C PHE A 110 6.58 5.71 -9.19
N ASN A 111 7.13 4.83 -8.35
CA ASN A 111 6.35 3.93 -7.52
C ASN A 111 5.43 4.69 -6.56
N LEU A 112 5.99 5.65 -5.81
CA LEU A 112 5.22 6.50 -4.88
C LEU A 112 4.14 7.32 -5.60
N PHE A 113 4.44 7.80 -6.80
CA PHE A 113 3.48 8.50 -7.65
C PHE A 113 2.28 7.61 -8.00
N MET A 114 2.55 6.39 -8.46
CA MET A 114 1.50 5.44 -8.82
C MET A 114 0.70 4.95 -7.59
N ILE A 115 1.33 4.80 -6.42
CA ILE A 115 0.63 4.51 -5.16
C ILE A 115 -0.35 5.63 -4.81
N CYS A 116 0.04 6.90 -4.97
CA CYS A 116 -0.87 8.02 -4.78
C CYS A 116 -2.07 7.92 -5.74
N VAL A 117 -1.88 7.57 -7.01
CA VAL A 117 -2.98 7.33 -7.94
C VAL A 117 -3.89 6.20 -7.45
N ALA A 118 -3.33 5.05 -7.07
CA ALA A 118 -4.11 3.91 -6.56
C ALA A 118 -4.94 4.28 -5.32
N PHE A 119 -4.38 5.07 -4.41
CA PHE A 119 -5.11 5.55 -3.23
C PHE A 119 -6.29 6.46 -3.60
N LEU A 120 -6.15 7.32 -4.61
CA LEU A 120 -7.26 8.15 -5.07
C LEU A 120 -8.35 7.31 -5.76
N VAL A 121 -7.97 6.30 -6.56
CA VAL A 121 -8.91 5.35 -7.17
C VAL A 121 -9.70 4.60 -6.09
N VAL A 122 -9.03 4.07 -5.06
CA VAL A 122 -9.76 3.38 -3.97
C VAL A 122 -10.68 4.33 -3.22
N VAL A 123 -10.25 5.56 -2.93
CA VAL A 123 -11.10 6.55 -2.26
C VAL A 123 -12.31 6.89 -3.14
N GLN A 124 -12.12 6.99 -4.45
CA GLN A 124 -13.22 7.20 -5.41
C GLN A 124 -14.23 6.06 -5.36
N ASP A 125 -13.79 4.80 -5.44
CA ASP A 125 -14.64 3.60 -5.36
C ASP A 125 -15.43 3.56 -4.04
N GLN A 126 -14.79 3.89 -2.91
CA GLN A 126 -15.48 3.96 -1.62
C GLN A 126 -16.52 5.10 -1.58
N LEU A 127 -16.20 6.27 -2.15
CA LEU A 127 -17.11 7.41 -2.18
C LEU A 127 -18.34 7.12 -3.05
N GLU A 128 -18.19 6.42 -4.17
CA GLU A 128 -19.30 6.01 -5.03
C GLU A 128 -20.32 5.17 -4.26
N LYS A 129 -19.88 4.06 -3.65
CA LYS A 129 -20.77 3.17 -2.89
C LYS A 129 -21.34 3.84 -1.65
N LEU A 130 -20.59 4.71 -0.98
CA LEU A 130 -21.09 5.48 0.17
C LEU A 130 -22.16 6.48 -0.24
N CYS A 131 -22.03 7.13 -1.40
CA CYS A 131 -23.04 8.05 -1.92
C CYS A 131 -24.35 7.34 -2.23
N ILE A 132 -24.27 6.19 -2.90
CA ILE A 132 -25.44 5.33 -3.19
C ILE A 132 -26.13 4.89 -1.90
N SER A 133 -25.35 4.39 -0.93
CA SER A 133 -25.86 3.95 0.38
C SER A 133 -26.57 5.05 1.17
N LEU A 134 -25.98 6.26 1.19
CA LEU A 134 -26.59 7.42 1.85
C LEU A 134 -27.86 7.87 1.13
N TYR A 135 -27.87 7.83 -0.20
CA TYR A 135 -29.06 8.16 -0.98
C TYR A 135 -30.20 7.20 -0.64
N GLU A 136 -29.98 5.89 -0.76
CA GLU A 136 -30.99 4.86 -0.46
C GLU A 136 -31.52 4.98 0.98
N THR A 137 -30.63 5.27 1.94
CA THR A 137 -31.03 5.48 3.34
C THR A 137 -31.93 6.71 3.54
N VAL A 138 -31.69 7.78 2.78
CA VAL A 138 -32.39 9.07 2.93
C VAL A 138 -33.70 9.11 2.15
N THR A 139 -33.73 8.60 0.93
CA THR A 139 -34.91 8.66 0.04
C THR A 139 -35.74 7.39 0.03
N GLY A 140 -35.19 6.25 0.47
CA GLY A 140 -35.87 4.94 0.43
C GLY A 140 -36.14 4.44 -1.00
N SER A 141 -35.59 5.10 -2.02
CA SER A 141 -35.72 4.80 -3.45
C SER A 141 -34.46 4.11 -3.96
N SER A 142 -34.61 3.08 -4.79
CA SER A 142 -33.49 2.33 -5.38
C SER A 142 -32.63 3.19 -6.31
N GLU A 143 -31.36 2.80 -6.47
CA GLU A 143 -30.32 3.43 -7.33
C GLU A 143 -30.81 3.91 -8.71
N ALA A 144 -31.80 3.22 -9.30
CA ALA A 144 -32.38 3.55 -10.60
C ALA A 144 -33.13 4.89 -10.67
N GLU A 145 -33.54 5.46 -9.54
CA GLU A 145 -34.23 6.76 -9.47
C GLU A 145 -33.31 7.93 -9.09
N MET A 146 -31.99 7.69 -8.92
CA MET A 146 -31.07 8.73 -8.49
C MET A 146 -30.88 9.78 -9.60
N PRO A 147 -31.23 11.05 -9.37
CA PRO A 147 -31.02 12.07 -10.38
C PRO A 147 -29.52 12.33 -10.54
N TYR A 148 -29.00 12.09 -11.75
CA TYR A 148 -27.63 12.38 -12.14
C TYR A 148 -27.39 13.91 -12.15
N HIS A 149 -27.13 14.46 -10.97
CA HIS A 149 -26.65 15.83 -10.83
C HIS A 149 -25.12 15.86 -10.72
N TRP A 150 -24.51 16.97 -11.13
CA TRP A 150 -23.06 17.18 -11.10
C TRP A 150 -22.46 17.07 -9.69
N TYR A 151 -23.25 17.31 -8.63
CA TYR A 151 -22.81 17.19 -7.24
C TYR A 151 -22.87 15.76 -6.71
N THR A 152 -23.61 14.87 -7.38
CA THR A 152 -23.71 13.43 -7.08
C THR A 152 -22.60 12.65 -7.81
N ASP A 153 -21.85 13.30 -8.71
CA ASP A 153 -20.73 12.67 -9.40
C ASP A 153 -19.58 12.40 -8.41
N GLN A 154 -19.21 11.13 -8.28
CA GLN A 154 -18.09 10.65 -7.47
C GLN A 154 -16.77 11.38 -7.80
N ARG A 155 -16.57 11.81 -9.06
CA ARG A 155 -15.38 12.55 -9.50
C ARG A 155 -15.33 13.95 -8.90
N PHE A 156 -16.48 14.60 -8.77
CA PHE A 156 -16.60 15.88 -8.10
C PHE A 156 -16.34 15.73 -6.60
N ALA A 157 -16.94 14.71 -5.96
CA ALA A 157 -16.70 14.41 -4.54
C ALA A 157 -15.22 14.13 -4.26
N LEU A 158 -14.54 13.33 -5.09
CA LEU A 158 -13.10 13.10 -4.99
C LEU A 158 -12.30 14.40 -5.10
N SER A 159 -12.66 15.27 -6.05
CA SER A 159 -11.99 16.57 -6.23
C SER A 159 -12.11 17.45 -4.98
N VAL A 160 -13.30 17.52 -4.40
CA VAL A 160 -13.57 18.27 -3.17
C VAL A 160 -12.78 17.68 -2.00
N MET A 161 -12.77 16.36 -1.85
CA MET A 161 -11.99 15.66 -0.82
C MET A 161 -10.48 15.90 -0.97
N CYS A 162 -9.97 15.90 -2.20
CA CYS A 162 -8.59 16.25 -2.48
C CYS A 162 -8.25 17.68 -2.04
N LEU A 163 -9.10 18.65 -2.36
CA LEU A 163 -8.86 20.07 -2.06
C LEU A 163 -9.04 20.39 -0.57
N ILE A 164 -10.06 19.84 0.08
CA ILE A 164 -10.46 20.21 1.44
C ILE A 164 -9.77 19.35 2.50
N ILE A 165 -9.39 18.11 2.18
CA ILE A 165 -8.81 17.18 3.15
C ILE A 165 -7.38 16.81 2.78
N ILE A 166 -7.15 16.21 1.62
CA ILE A 166 -5.83 15.67 1.26
C ILE A 166 -4.77 16.77 1.13
N LEU A 167 -5.11 17.87 0.46
CA LEU A 167 -4.21 19.00 0.27
C LEU A 167 -3.78 19.63 1.59
N PRO A 168 -4.69 20.06 2.51
CA PRO A 168 -4.26 20.63 3.78
C PRO A 168 -3.51 19.62 4.65
N LEU A 169 -3.85 18.33 4.61
CA LEU A 169 -3.08 17.29 5.31
C LEU A 169 -1.67 17.08 4.72
N SER A 170 -1.44 17.46 3.45
CA SER A 170 -0.14 17.31 2.76
C SER A 170 0.79 18.52 2.88
N ILE A 171 0.28 19.65 3.39
CA ILE A 171 1.06 20.87 3.66
C ILE A 171 1.98 20.75 4.88
N PRO A 172 1.55 20.23 6.05
CA PRO A 172 2.40 20.18 7.24
C PRO A 172 3.67 19.35 7.01
N LYS A 173 4.75 19.80 7.64
CA LYS A 173 6.09 19.19 7.51
C LYS A 173 6.31 17.99 8.43
N GLU A 174 5.51 17.84 9.48
CA GLU A 174 5.71 16.83 10.51
C GLU A 174 4.45 15.98 10.68
N ILE A 175 4.60 14.66 10.53
CA ILE A 175 3.54 13.70 10.82
C ILE A 175 3.97 12.90 12.06
N GLY A 176 3.98 13.58 13.23
CA GLY A 176 4.16 12.93 14.52
C GLY A 176 3.05 11.92 14.87
N ILE A 177 1.99 11.87 14.05
CA ILE A 177 0.78 11.05 14.26
C ILE A 177 0.92 9.66 13.63
N GLN A 178 1.98 9.38 12.85
CA GLN A 178 2.13 8.13 12.07
C GLN A 178 1.93 6.86 12.91
N LYS A 179 2.37 6.85 14.18
CA LYS A 179 2.16 5.70 15.08
C LYS A 179 0.67 5.40 15.30
N TYR A 180 -0.13 6.44 15.50
CA TYR A 180 -1.58 6.31 15.70
C TYR A 180 -2.30 5.95 14.40
N THR A 181 -1.90 6.54 13.28
CA THR A 181 -2.47 6.20 11.96
C THR A 181 -2.14 4.75 11.57
N SER A 182 -0.98 4.24 11.99
CA SER A 182 -0.60 2.84 11.78
C SER A 182 -1.50 1.87 12.52
N VAL A 183 -1.78 2.12 13.80
CA VAL A 183 -2.72 1.28 14.56
C VAL A 183 -4.11 1.32 13.94
N LEU A 184 -4.61 2.52 13.60
CA LEU A 184 -5.92 2.68 12.96
C LEU A 184 -6.01 1.92 11.64
N GLY A 185 -4.99 2.01 10.78
CA GLY A 185 -5.01 1.32 9.49
C GLY A 185 -4.89 -0.19 9.59
N THR A 186 -4.07 -0.70 10.53
CA THR A 186 -4.03 -2.15 10.82
C THR A 186 -5.37 -2.64 11.36
N LEU A 187 -6.02 -1.88 12.23
CA LEU A 187 -7.36 -2.20 12.73
C LEU A 187 -8.39 -2.21 11.60
N ALA A 188 -8.37 -1.22 10.70
CA ALA A 188 -9.25 -1.16 9.54
C ALA A 188 -9.08 -2.39 8.63
N ALA A 189 -7.84 -2.79 8.33
CA ALA A 189 -7.56 -4.01 7.56
C ALA A 189 -8.03 -5.29 8.26
N SER A 190 -7.81 -5.39 9.58
CA SER A 190 -8.28 -6.53 10.36
C SER A 190 -9.80 -6.61 10.44
N TYR A 191 -10.48 -5.45 10.57
CA TYR A 191 -11.93 -5.37 10.57
C TYR A 191 -12.50 -5.83 9.23
N LEU A 192 -11.93 -5.35 8.12
CA LEU A 192 -12.32 -5.80 6.78
C LEU A 192 -12.16 -7.31 6.63
N CYS A 193 -11.03 -7.88 7.06
CA CYS A 193 -10.80 -9.31 7.02
C CYS A 193 -11.88 -10.08 7.79
N VAL A 194 -12.20 -9.65 9.02
CA VAL A 194 -13.25 -10.29 9.83
C VAL A 194 -14.63 -10.12 9.18
N ALA A 195 -14.94 -8.94 8.64
CA ALA A 195 -16.19 -8.65 7.95
C ALA A 195 -16.41 -9.58 6.74
N VAL A 196 -15.37 -9.78 5.92
CA VAL A 196 -15.42 -10.71 4.77
C VAL A 196 -15.65 -12.15 5.23
N ILE A 197 -14.95 -12.60 6.28
CA ILE A 197 -15.15 -13.95 6.84
C ILE A 197 -16.58 -14.13 7.36
N VAL A 198 -17.07 -13.18 8.17
CA VAL A 198 -18.41 -13.23 8.74
C VAL A 198 -19.46 -13.24 7.64
N LYS A 199 -19.30 -12.42 6.60
CA LYS A 199 -20.23 -12.40 5.47
C LYS A 199 -20.23 -13.69 4.69
N TYR A 200 -19.08 -14.31 4.48
CA TYR A 200 -19.02 -15.64 3.87
C TYR A 200 -19.85 -16.68 4.65
N TYR A 201 -19.77 -16.69 5.98
CA TYR A 201 -20.53 -17.66 6.80
C TYR A 201 -22.02 -17.29 6.98
N LEU A 202 -22.38 -16.01 6.89
CA LEU A 202 -23.76 -15.54 7.02
C LEU A 202 -24.52 -15.52 5.69
N MET A 203 -23.83 -15.58 4.56
CA MET A 203 -24.45 -15.58 3.24
C MET A 203 -25.23 -16.88 3.06
N ASP A 204 -26.53 -16.73 2.81
CA ASP A 204 -27.44 -17.87 2.76
C ASP A 204 -27.09 -18.78 1.56
N SER A 205 -27.18 -20.09 1.76
CA SER A 205 -26.60 -21.14 0.90
C SER A 205 -27.11 -21.17 -0.55
N HIS A 206 -28.07 -20.31 -0.90
CA HIS A 206 -28.70 -20.21 -2.21
C HIS A 206 -28.01 -19.26 -3.21
N THR A 207 -27.04 -18.45 -2.77
CA THR A 207 -26.23 -17.57 -3.65
C THR A 207 -24.76 -17.91 -3.69
N VAL A 208 -24.36 -19.02 -3.04
CA VAL A 208 -23.08 -19.63 -3.39
C VAL A 208 -23.31 -20.23 -4.77
N ILE A 209 -22.95 -19.48 -5.81
CA ILE A 209 -22.68 -20.03 -7.13
C ILE A 209 -21.43 -20.89 -6.97
N ILE A 210 -21.55 -21.99 -6.22
CA ILE A 210 -20.78 -23.20 -6.46
C ILE A 210 -21.35 -23.70 -7.79
N THR A 211 -20.98 -23.04 -8.88
CA THR A 211 -20.60 -23.85 -10.03
C THR A 211 -19.23 -24.37 -9.67
N PRO A 212 -19.09 -25.63 -9.20
CA PRO A 212 -17.80 -26.28 -9.20
C PRO A 212 -17.55 -26.68 -10.65
N GLU A 213 -17.58 -25.72 -11.57
CA GLU A 213 -16.63 -25.81 -12.64
C GLU A 213 -15.28 -25.56 -11.95
N HIS A 214 -14.70 -26.67 -11.51
CA HIS A 214 -13.42 -27.11 -12.06
C HIS A 214 -13.42 -26.83 -13.58
N SER A 215 -13.50 -25.57 -14.01
CA SER A 215 -12.91 -25.18 -15.26
C SER A 215 -11.48 -25.59 -15.04
N LYS A 216 -11.08 -26.59 -15.82
CA LYS A 216 -9.72 -26.79 -16.26
C LYS A 216 -9.23 -25.46 -16.86
N GLY A 217 -9.05 -24.45 -16.01
CA GLY A 217 -8.53 -23.14 -16.31
C GLY A 217 -7.04 -23.28 -16.20
N ILE A 218 -6.50 -24.06 -17.15
CA ILE A 218 -5.12 -24.11 -17.60
C ILE A 218 -4.14 -23.68 -16.50
N GLY A 219 -3.50 -24.67 -15.87
CA GLY A 219 -2.24 -24.50 -15.16
C GLY A 219 -1.14 -24.01 -16.12
N SER A 220 -1.30 -22.79 -16.63
CA SER A 220 -0.32 -22.08 -17.41
C SER A 220 0.44 -21.24 -16.42
N TRP A 221 1.75 -21.41 -16.42
CA TRP A 221 2.71 -20.55 -15.74
C TRP A 221 2.38 -19.06 -15.93
N ALA A 222 1.81 -18.67 -17.07
CA ALA A 222 1.39 -17.30 -17.34
C ALA A 222 0.35 -16.77 -16.33
N SER A 223 -0.62 -17.59 -15.91
CA SER A 223 -1.64 -17.20 -14.90
C SER A 223 -1.01 -16.94 -13.53
N MET A 224 -0.09 -17.83 -13.12
CA MET A 224 0.69 -17.70 -11.87
C MET A 224 1.56 -16.44 -11.89
N PHE A 225 2.24 -16.15 -13.00
CA PHE A 225 3.06 -14.94 -13.11
C PHE A 225 2.23 -13.65 -13.19
N SER A 226 1.00 -13.72 -13.72
CA SER A 226 0.14 -12.54 -13.85
C SER A 226 -0.35 -11.95 -12.52
N VAL A 227 -0.26 -12.71 -11.43
CA VAL A 227 -0.68 -12.29 -10.08
C VAL A 227 0.49 -11.87 -9.18
N VAL A 228 1.73 -12.18 -9.60
CA VAL A 228 2.95 -11.77 -8.88
C VAL A 228 2.98 -10.25 -8.65
N PRO A 229 2.68 -9.38 -9.64
CA PRO A 229 2.62 -7.94 -9.41
C PRO A 229 1.65 -7.56 -8.28
N THR A 230 0.44 -8.10 -8.28
CA THR A 230 -0.56 -7.81 -7.24
C THR A 230 -0.09 -8.23 -5.86
N ILE A 231 0.53 -9.41 -5.75
CA ILE A 231 1.10 -9.90 -4.49
C ILE A 231 2.28 -9.01 -4.04
N CYS A 232 3.16 -8.63 -4.96
CA CYS A 232 4.28 -7.71 -4.69
C CYS A 232 3.79 -6.35 -4.19
N PHE A 233 2.72 -5.80 -4.77
CA PHE A 233 2.10 -4.57 -4.30
C PHE A 233 1.44 -4.76 -2.93
N GLY A 234 0.74 -5.87 -2.71
CA GLY A 234 0.12 -6.20 -1.42
C GLY A 234 1.11 -6.24 -0.26
N PHE A 235 2.26 -6.88 -0.45
CA PHE A 235 3.30 -6.99 0.57
C PHE A 235 4.36 -5.89 0.50
N GLN A 236 4.08 -4.82 -0.24
CA GLN A 236 5.00 -3.71 -0.38
C GLN A 236 5.21 -3.01 0.97
N CYS A 237 6.40 -3.15 1.52
CA CYS A 237 6.81 -2.47 2.75
C CYS A 237 8.27 -1.98 2.74
N HIS A 238 9.00 -2.28 1.66
CA HIS A 238 10.43 -2.02 1.49
C HIS A 238 10.78 -0.52 1.51
N GLU A 239 9.85 0.35 1.10
CA GLU A 239 10.08 1.80 1.06
C GLU A 239 10.26 2.39 2.46
N ALA A 240 9.51 1.87 3.43
CA ALA A 240 9.59 2.28 4.82
C ALA A 240 10.65 1.50 5.60
N CYS A 241 11.14 0.36 5.09
CA CYS A 241 11.89 -0.59 5.91
C CYS A 241 13.21 -0.02 6.45
N ILE A 242 13.96 0.73 5.64
CA ILE A 242 15.24 1.33 6.06
C ILE A 242 15.01 2.47 7.07
N ALA A 243 13.99 3.29 6.83
CA ALA A 243 13.60 4.34 7.76
C ALA A 243 13.15 3.76 9.11
N ILE A 244 12.35 2.68 9.10
CA ILE A 244 11.94 1.97 10.31
C ILE A 244 13.18 1.41 11.03
N TYR A 245 14.04 0.66 10.32
CA TYR A 245 15.24 0.04 10.89
C TYR A 245 16.16 1.06 11.56
N SER A 246 16.46 2.16 10.88
CA SER A 246 17.30 3.24 11.41
C SER A 246 16.71 3.97 12.62
N SER A 247 15.38 3.95 12.79
CA SER A 247 14.66 4.60 13.88
C SER A 247 14.42 3.70 15.11
N MET A 248 14.68 2.39 14.99
CA MET A 248 14.47 1.44 16.09
C MET A 248 15.45 1.68 17.24
N GLU A 249 14.96 1.44 18.46
CA GLU A 249 15.80 1.46 19.67
C GLU A 249 16.92 0.42 19.61
N ASN A 250 16.56 -0.81 19.26
CA ASN A 250 17.50 -1.93 19.15
C ASN A 250 17.77 -2.23 17.67
N LYS A 251 18.91 -1.74 17.17
CA LYS A 251 19.37 -1.88 15.78
C LYS A 251 20.08 -3.22 15.48
N LYS A 252 20.04 -4.20 16.39
CA LYS A 252 20.60 -5.53 16.12
C LYS A 252 19.87 -6.18 14.94
N LEU A 253 20.62 -6.76 14.01
CA LEU A 253 20.05 -7.40 12.83
C LEU A 253 19.09 -8.56 13.20
N SER A 254 19.42 -9.35 14.22
CA SER A 254 18.55 -10.42 14.72
C SER A 254 17.18 -9.90 15.17
N HIS A 255 17.15 -8.71 15.78
CA HIS A 255 15.92 -8.07 16.22
C HIS A 255 15.11 -7.54 15.03
N TRP A 256 15.77 -6.98 14.01
CA TRP A 256 15.14 -6.60 12.75
C TRP A 256 14.50 -7.78 12.01
N VAL A 257 15.19 -8.93 11.98
CA VAL A 257 14.67 -10.17 11.38
C VAL A 257 13.38 -10.59 12.07
N ILE A 258 13.36 -10.60 13.41
CA ILE A 258 12.15 -10.96 14.18
C ILE A 258 10.99 -10.01 13.87
N ILE A 259 11.24 -8.69 13.86
CA ILE A 259 10.20 -7.68 13.54
C ILE A 259 9.67 -7.88 12.12
N SER A 260 10.56 -8.11 11.15
CA SER A 260 10.19 -8.32 9.75
C SER A 260 9.35 -9.59 9.58
N VAL A 261 9.79 -10.72 10.13
CA VAL A 261 9.08 -12.00 10.06
C VAL A 261 7.72 -11.91 10.75
N LEU A 262 7.66 -11.33 11.95
CA LEU A 262 6.41 -11.19 12.70
C LEU A 262 5.40 -10.32 11.95
N SER A 263 5.84 -9.18 11.39
CA SER A 263 4.97 -8.28 10.62
C SER A 263 4.47 -8.96 9.35
N MET A 264 5.37 -9.61 8.59
CA MET A 264 5.00 -10.31 7.36
C MET A 264 4.07 -11.50 7.62
N PHE A 265 4.22 -12.19 8.74
CA PHE A 265 3.31 -13.27 9.15
C PHE A 265 1.89 -12.76 9.40
N PHE A 266 1.73 -11.64 10.11
CA PHE A 266 0.40 -11.03 10.30
C PHE A 266 -0.20 -10.49 9.00
N CYS A 267 0.62 -9.90 8.12
CA CYS A 267 0.17 -9.53 6.77
C CYS A 267 -0.34 -10.74 6.01
N LEU A 268 0.43 -11.83 5.99
CA LEU A 268 0.06 -13.08 5.33
C LEU A 268 -1.29 -13.58 5.83
N LEU A 269 -1.51 -13.63 7.14
CA LEU A 269 -2.79 -14.08 7.69
C LEU A 269 -3.96 -13.22 7.18
N ILE A 270 -3.86 -11.89 7.26
CA ILE A 270 -4.93 -10.98 6.83
C ILE A 270 -5.17 -11.09 5.32
N TYR A 271 -4.10 -11.16 4.53
CA TYR A 271 -4.17 -11.26 3.08
C TYR A 271 -4.73 -12.59 2.60
N THR A 272 -4.21 -13.71 3.08
CA THR A 272 -4.69 -15.04 2.72
C THR A 272 -6.14 -15.23 3.18
N LEU A 273 -6.52 -14.83 4.40
CA LEU A 273 -7.90 -14.96 4.85
C LEU A 273 -8.86 -14.12 3.99
N THR A 274 -8.55 -12.84 3.78
CA THR A 274 -9.39 -11.96 2.94
C THR A 274 -9.48 -12.48 1.50
N GLY A 275 -8.35 -12.90 0.92
CA GLY A 275 -8.26 -13.47 -0.42
C GLY A 275 -9.08 -14.75 -0.58
N VAL A 276 -8.93 -15.71 0.33
CA VAL A 276 -9.64 -17.01 0.30
C VAL A 276 -11.14 -16.81 0.45
N TYR A 277 -11.58 -16.17 1.54
CA TYR A 277 -13.01 -16.02 1.83
C TYR A 277 -13.69 -15.07 0.84
N GLY A 278 -13.00 -14.02 0.39
CA GLY A 278 -13.48 -13.15 -0.67
C GLY A 278 -13.67 -13.89 -2.00
N PHE A 279 -12.67 -14.68 -2.41
CA PHE A 279 -12.76 -15.50 -3.61
C PHE A 279 -13.84 -16.58 -3.50
N MET A 280 -14.00 -17.23 -2.35
CA MET A 280 -15.05 -18.23 -2.15
C MET A 280 -16.46 -17.63 -2.14
N THR A 281 -16.59 -16.34 -1.76
CA THR A 281 -17.89 -15.64 -1.76
C THR A 281 -18.35 -15.29 -3.17
N PHE A 282 -17.47 -14.70 -4.00
CA PHE A 282 -17.84 -14.13 -5.31
C PHE A 282 -17.32 -14.92 -6.52
N GLY A 283 -16.35 -15.80 -6.35
CA GLY A 283 -15.79 -16.63 -7.42
C GLY A 283 -15.23 -15.81 -8.58
N ARG A 284 -15.84 -15.94 -9.76
CA ARG A 284 -15.41 -15.27 -11.00
C ARG A 284 -15.94 -13.84 -11.15
N GLU A 285 -16.91 -13.45 -10.34
CA GLU A 285 -17.55 -12.12 -10.43
C GLU A 285 -16.95 -11.12 -9.44
N VAL A 286 -15.86 -11.49 -8.77
CA VAL A 286 -15.18 -10.60 -7.83
C VAL A 286 -14.60 -9.39 -8.56
N ALA A 287 -14.96 -8.19 -8.09
CA ALA A 287 -14.35 -6.96 -8.58
C ALA A 287 -12.90 -6.83 -8.10
N SER A 288 -12.09 -6.02 -8.79
CA SER A 288 -10.71 -5.72 -8.37
C SER A 288 -10.64 -5.02 -6.99
N ASP A 289 -11.72 -4.38 -6.58
CA ASP A 289 -11.97 -4.00 -5.20
C ASP A 289 -13.08 -4.88 -4.62
N ILE A 290 -12.76 -5.73 -3.65
CA ILE A 290 -13.75 -6.56 -2.96
C ILE A 290 -14.90 -5.76 -2.34
N LEU A 291 -14.66 -4.53 -1.85
CA LEU A 291 -15.71 -3.69 -1.28
C LEU A 291 -16.74 -3.24 -2.31
N MET A 292 -16.39 -3.25 -3.59
CA MET A 292 -17.31 -2.98 -4.71
C MET A 292 -18.19 -4.19 -5.05
N SER A 293 -17.78 -5.40 -4.67
CA SER A 293 -18.55 -6.64 -4.86
C SER A 293 -19.71 -6.78 -3.87
N TYR A 294 -19.62 -6.11 -2.72
CA TYR A 294 -20.71 -6.06 -1.74
C TYR A 294 -21.71 -4.95 -2.04
N PRO A 295 -22.99 -5.15 -1.66
CA PRO A 295 -24.02 -4.12 -1.83
C PRO A 295 -23.74 -2.87 -0.95
N GLY A 296 -24.38 -1.75 -1.31
CA GLY A 296 -24.19 -0.46 -0.65
C GLY A 296 -24.90 -0.34 0.71
N ASP A 297 -25.97 -1.10 0.93
CA ASP A 297 -26.88 -1.04 2.09
C ASP A 297 -26.35 -1.75 3.35
N ASP A 298 -25.35 -2.61 3.19
CA ASP A 298 -24.81 -3.43 4.27
C ASP A 298 -23.96 -2.63 5.26
N VAL A 299 -24.50 -2.41 6.47
CA VAL A 299 -23.87 -1.62 7.55
C VAL A 299 -22.45 -2.07 7.88
N VAL A 300 -22.18 -3.38 7.89
CA VAL A 300 -20.83 -3.92 8.20
C VAL A 300 -19.85 -3.52 7.11
N MET A 301 -20.30 -3.52 5.86
CA MET A 301 -19.49 -3.12 4.72
C MET A 301 -19.32 -1.61 4.69
N ILE A 302 -20.37 -0.81 4.95
CA ILE A 302 -20.27 0.65 5.07
C ILE A 302 -19.20 1.05 6.10
N ILE A 303 -19.19 0.42 7.28
CA ILE A 303 -18.17 0.67 8.30
C ILE A 303 -16.77 0.31 7.76
N SER A 304 -16.65 -0.81 7.03
CA SER A 304 -15.38 -1.20 6.40
C SER A 304 -14.90 -0.15 5.40
N ARG A 305 -15.78 0.35 4.53
CA ARG A 305 -15.49 1.40 3.54
C ARG A 305 -15.01 2.69 4.22
N LEU A 306 -15.69 3.12 5.29
CA LEU A 306 -15.32 4.32 6.05
C LEU A 306 -13.95 4.16 6.74
N LEU A 307 -13.73 3.07 7.46
CA LEU A 307 -12.46 2.80 8.16
C LEU A 307 -11.29 2.72 7.18
N PHE A 308 -11.48 2.03 6.05
CA PHE A 308 -10.45 1.87 5.04
C PHE A 308 -10.19 3.17 4.27
N GLY A 309 -11.24 3.93 3.94
CA GLY A 309 -11.13 5.26 3.33
C GLY A 309 -10.35 6.23 4.23
N ILE A 310 -10.65 6.28 5.53
CA ILE A 310 -9.89 7.09 6.50
C ILE A 310 -8.42 6.61 6.59
N SER A 311 -8.20 5.29 6.61
CA SER A 311 -6.86 4.70 6.61
C SER A 311 -6.04 5.07 5.37
N ILE A 312 -6.67 5.22 4.20
CA ILE A 312 -6.02 5.64 2.95
C ILE A 312 -5.76 7.15 2.93
N ILE A 313 -6.75 7.96 3.31
CA ILE A 313 -6.62 9.43 3.36
C ILE A 313 -5.49 9.83 4.32
N THR A 314 -5.30 9.10 5.41
CA THR A 314 -4.22 9.37 6.38
C THR A 314 -2.83 8.94 5.90
N ILE A 315 -2.71 7.96 5.00
CA ILE A 315 -1.41 7.52 4.47
C ILE A 315 -1.00 8.28 3.21
N TYR A 316 -1.94 8.79 2.42
CA TYR A 316 -1.65 9.53 1.19
C TYR A 316 -0.66 10.70 1.40
N PRO A 317 -0.83 11.58 2.40
CA PRO A 317 0.12 12.66 2.67
C PRO A 317 1.53 12.15 2.97
N ILE A 318 1.66 11.01 3.67
CA ILE A 318 2.95 10.42 4.03
C ILE A 318 3.72 10.01 2.76
N ILE A 319 3.04 9.32 1.85
CA ILE A 319 3.60 8.89 0.56
C ILE A 319 3.97 10.10 -0.29
N LEU A 320 3.11 11.11 -0.35
CA LEU A 320 3.39 12.34 -1.08
C LEU A 320 4.62 13.06 -0.52
N LEU A 321 4.74 13.17 0.81
CA LEU A 321 5.90 13.80 1.44
C LEU A 321 7.20 13.06 1.12
N LEU A 322 7.15 11.73 1.06
CA LEU A 322 8.28 10.89 0.67
C LEU A 322 8.62 11.06 -0.83
N GLY A 323 7.62 11.11 -1.71
CA GLY A 323 7.85 11.36 -3.13
C GLY A 323 8.46 12.73 -3.38
N ARG A 324 7.98 13.74 -2.65
CA ARG A 324 8.50 15.12 -2.70
C ARG A 324 9.96 15.21 -2.27
N SER A 325 10.38 14.48 -1.24
CA SER A 325 11.77 14.53 -0.78
C SER A 325 12.73 13.98 -1.83
N VAL A 326 12.32 12.95 -2.57
CA VAL A 326 13.09 12.39 -3.68
C VAL A 326 13.14 13.35 -4.87
N ILE A 327 12.00 13.93 -5.29
CA ILE A 327 11.99 14.89 -6.42
C ILE A 327 12.79 16.15 -6.11
N LEU A 328 12.75 16.68 -4.88
CA LEU A 328 13.52 17.87 -4.53
C LEU A 328 15.03 17.63 -4.62
N ASN A 329 15.50 16.39 -4.40
CA ASN A 329 16.89 16.01 -4.65
C ASN A 329 17.24 16.08 -6.14
N LEU A 330 16.28 15.77 -7.03
CA LEU A 330 16.45 15.87 -8.49
C LEU A 330 16.25 17.31 -9.03
N MET A 331 15.32 18.07 -8.46
CA MET A 331 14.88 19.37 -8.94
C MET A 331 15.03 20.44 -7.85
N LEU A 332 16.24 20.99 -7.73
CA LEU A 332 16.65 21.97 -6.70
C LEU A 332 15.87 23.31 -6.71
N ARG A 333 14.99 23.57 -7.68
CA ARG A 333 14.44 24.90 -7.98
C ARG A 333 12.92 25.07 -7.80
N VAL A 334 12.18 24.02 -7.45
CA VAL A 334 10.70 24.11 -7.35
C VAL A 334 10.27 24.37 -5.91
N GLN A 335 9.35 25.33 -5.71
CA GLN A 335 8.75 25.57 -4.40
C GLN A 335 7.96 24.33 -3.94
N ARG A 336 8.16 23.93 -2.67
CA ARG A 336 7.57 22.71 -2.09
C ARG A 336 6.04 22.66 -2.23
N LEU A 337 5.37 23.80 -2.07
CA LEU A 337 3.92 23.91 -2.21
C LEU A 337 3.47 23.67 -3.65
N VAL A 338 4.15 24.30 -4.62
CA VAL A 338 3.86 24.14 -6.05
C VAL A 338 4.02 22.68 -6.47
N LEU A 339 5.09 22.01 -6.00
CA LEU A 339 5.30 20.60 -6.28
C LEU A 339 4.19 19.70 -5.70
N THR A 340 3.76 19.96 -4.46
CA THR A 340 2.65 19.22 -3.83
C THR A 340 1.33 19.43 -4.59
N VAL A 341 1.02 20.67 -5.00
CA VAL A 341 -0.20 20.98 -5.77
C VAL A 341 -0.17 20.30 -7.13
N ILE A 342 0.95 20.37 -7.85
CA ILE A 342 1.11 19.69 -9.15
C ILE A 342 0.97 18.16 -8.98
N TRP A 343 1.62 17.59 -7.97
CA TRP A 343 1.55 16.14 -7.69
C TRP A 343 0.10 15.68 -7.45
N ILE A 344 -0.64 16.39 -6.60
CA ILE A 344 -2.05 16.08 -6.32
C ILE A 344 -2.89 16.28 -7.58
N ALA A 345 -2.70 17.38 -8.31
CA ALA A 345 -3.48 17.67 -9.51
C ALA A 345 -3.28 16.60 -10.60
N VAL A 346 -2.04 16.17 -10.84
CA VAL A 346 -1.75 15.15 -11.86
C VAL A 346 -2.23 13.77 -11.40
N THR A 347 -2.01 13.39 -10.13
CA THR A 347 -2.52 12.10 -9.62
C THR A 347 -4.05 12.04 -9.61
N LEU A 348 -4.73 13.14 -9.28
CA LEU A 348 -6.19 13.27 -9.35
C LEU A 348 -6.68 13.16 -10.80
N LEU A 349 -6.02 13.84 -11.74
CA LEU A 349 -6.39 13.75 -13.16
C LEU A 349 -6.31 12.31 -13.66
N ILE A 350 -5.22 11.61 -13.35
CA ILE A 350 -5.05 10.21 -13.73
C ILE A 350 -6.14 9.35 -13.09
N ALA A 351 -6.40 9.51 -11.79
CA ALA A 351 -7.41 8.73 -11.07
C ALA A 351 -8.82 8.90 -11.68
N MET A 352 -9.18 10.08 -12.18
CA MET A 352 -10.46 10.32 -12.85
C MET A 352 -10.63 9.58 -14.19
N PHE A 353 -9.53 9.27 -14.88
CA PHE A 353 -9.54 8.62 -16.19
C PHE A 353 -9.24 7.12 -16.12
N VAL A 354 -8.77 6.61 -14.99
CA VAL A 354 -8.54 5.19 -14.77
C VAL A 354 -9.87 4.54 -14.39
N PRO A 355 -10.39 3.59 -15.19
CA PRO A 355 -11.62 2.88 -14.86
C PRO A 355 -11.39 1.67 -13.94
N ASP A 356 -10.19 1.07 -13.96
CA ASP A 356 -9.91 -0.21 -13.31
C ASP A 356 -8.73 -0.14 -12.32
N MET A 357 -9.02 -0.39 -11.04
CA MET A 357 -8.01 -0.49 -9.97
C MET A 357 -6.95 -1.57 -10.27
N GLY A 358 -7.35 -2.67 -10.91
CA GLY A 358 -6.47 -3.80 -11.21
C GLY A 358 -5.30 -3.46 -12.14
N GLU A 359 -5.50 -2.57 -13.12
CA GLU A 359 -4.45 -2.15 -14.06
C GLU A 359 -3.37 -1.33 -13.34
N VAL A 360 -3.80 -0.37 -12.52
CA VAL A 360 -2.90 0.48 -11.73
C VAL A 360 -2.06 -0.38 -10.78
N ILE A 361 -2.69 -1.35 -10.11
CA ILE A 361 -2.00 -2.27 -9.20
C ILE A 361 -0.99 -3.14 -9.95
N SER A 362 -1.31 -3.61 -11.15
CA SER A 362 -0.37 -4.41 -11.94
C SER A 362 0.89 -3.61 -12.30
N VAL A 363 0.74 -2.32 -12.62
CA VAL A 363 1.88 -1.43 -12.91
C VAL A 363 2.73 -1.21 -11.65
N ILE A 364 2.10 -0.86 -10.52
CA ILE A 364 2.80 -0.65 -9.24
C ILE A 364 3.52 -1.93 -8.81
N GLY A 365 2.82 -3.06 -8.85
CA GLY A 365 3.35 -4.36 -8.50
C GLY A 365 4.57 -4.78 -9.33
N GLY A 366 4.55 -4.46 -10.63
CA GLY A 366 5.68 -4.70 -11.53
C GLY A 366 6.91 -3.88 -11.15
N ILE A 367 6.74 -2.62 -10.73
CA ILE A 367 7.82 -1.76 -10.23
C ILE A 367 8.30 -2.27 -8.86
N SER A 368 7.38 -2.63 -7.98
CA SER A 368 7.68 -3.19 -6.65
C SER A 368 8.48 -4.48 -6.71
N ALA A 369 8.32 -5.28 -7.77
CA ALA A 369 9.18 -6.44 -8.01
C ALA A 369 10.67 -6.07 -8.13
N PHE A 370 11.03 -4.91 -8.69
CA PHE A 370 12.42 -4.43 -8.72
C PHE A 370 12.96 -4.20 -7.30
N PHE A 371 12.13 -3.61 -6.44
CA PHE A 371 12.50 -3.31 -5.05
C PHE A 371 12.54 -4.52 -4.14
N ILE A 372 11.80 -5.57 -4.48
CA ILE A 372 11.71 -6.81 -3.71
C ILE A 372 12.80 -7.80 -4.14
N PHE A 373 12.98 -7.99 -5.45
CA PHE A 373 13.85 -9.03 -5.98
C PHE A 373 15.20 -8.48 -6.46
N ILE A 374 15.21 -7.42 -7.25
CA ILE A 374 16.40 -6.97 -8.00
C ILE A 374 17.35 -6.17 -7.11
N PHE A 375 16.89 -5.07 -6.50
CA PHE A 375 17.76 -4.20 -5.71
C PHE A 375 18.36 -4.90 -4.48
N PRO A 376 17.59 -5.66 -3.66
CA PRO A 376 18.18 -6.40 -2.55
C PRO A 376 19.17 -7.47 -3.04
N GLY A 377 18.86 -8.18 -4.13
CA GLY A 377 19.78 -9.14 -4.74
C GLY A 377 21.11 -8.51 -5.17
N LEU A 378 21.06 -7.34 -5.81
CA LEU A 378 22.25 -6.56 -6.16
C LEU A 378 23.02 -6.13 -4.90
N CYS A 379 22.32 -5.58 -3.88
CA CYS A 379 22.98 -5.19 -2.64
C CYS A 379 23.71 -6.36 -1.97
N LEU A 380 23.13 -7.57 -1.98
CA LEU A 380 23.77 -8.76 -1.43
C LEU A 380 25.04 -9.13 -2.23
N VAL A 381 24.97 -9.14 -3.55
CA VAL A 381 26.12 -9.47 -4.42
C VAL A 381 27.26 -8.47 -4.21
N PHE A 382 26.96 -7.16 -4.26
CA PHE A 382 27.98 -6.11 -4.11
C PHE A 382 28.56 -6.05 -2.69
N THR A 383 27.76 -6.30 -1.65
CA THR A 383 28.30 -6.36 -0.26
C THR A 383 29.24 -7.54 -0.07
N ILE A 384 28.92 -8.71 -0.63
CA ILE A 384 29.81 -9.87 -0.58
C ILE A 384 31.09 -9.58 -1.37
N VAL A 385 30.99 -9.12 -2.62
CA VAL A 385 32.17 -8.86 -3.47
C VAL A 385 33.14 -7.85 -2.83
N ARG A 386 32.64 -6.84 -2.10
CA ARG A 386 33.48 -5.84 -1.44
C ARG A 386 34.17 -6.35 -0.15
N SER A 387 33.75 -7.51 0.36
CA SER A 387 34.34 -8.16 1.54
C SER A 387 35.50 -9.10 1.21
N TRP A 388 35.65 -9.48 -0.06
CA TRP A 388 36.79 -10.20 -0.64
C TRP A 388 37.77 -9.22 -1.25
#